data_AF-A0A7W9IGA6-F1
#
_entry.id   AF-A0A7W9IGA6-F1
#
_cell.length_a   1.000
_cell.length_b   1.000
_cell.length_c   1.000
_cell.angle_alpha   90.00
_cell.angle_beta   90.00
_cell.angle_gamma   90.00
#
_symmetry.space_group_name_H-M   'P 1'
#
loop_
_entity.id
_entity.type
_entity.pdbx_description
1 polymer ?
#
loop_
_entity_poly.entity_id
_entity_poly.type
_entity_poly.pdbx_seq_one_letter_code
_entity_poly.pdbx_strand_id
1 'polypeptide(L)' 'MAETDAVLEALSRRAPLTTASGDPAVRLLSALADDVDQRCSSVSITPST' A
#
# COMPACT_ATOMS: atom_id res chain seq x y z
N MET A 1 8.12 -18.44 6.67
CA MET A 1 6.70 -18.04 6.63
C MET A 1 6.43 -16.79 7.48
N ALA A 2 7.03 -16.62 8.67
CA ALA A 2 6.79 -15.45 9.52
C ALA A 2 7.17 -14.08 8.90
N GLU A 3 8.20 -14.03 8.05
CA GLU A 3 8.63 -12.78 7.40
C GLU A 3 7.60 -12.27 6.37
N THR A 4 7.03 -13.17 5.57
CA THR A 4 6.01 -12.83 4.59
C THR A 4 4.74 -12.30 5.28
N ASP A 5 4.34 -12.91 6.39
CA ASP A 5 3.22 -12.43 7.20
C ASP A 5 3.49 -11.02 7.76
N ALA A 6 4.71 -10.75 8.22
CA ALA A 6 5.09 -9.41 8.70
C ALA A 6 5.01 -8.36 7.57
N VAL A 7 5.40 -8.71 6.34
CA VAL A 7 5.27 -7.82 5.17
C VAL A 7 3.79 -7.58 4.84
N LEU A 8 2.96 -8.63 4.84
CA LEU A 8 1.52 -8.51 4.59
C LEU A 8 0.83 -7.66 5.66
N GLU A 9 1.18 -7.85 6.94
CA GLU A 9 0.63 -7.10 8.05
C GLU A 9 1.05 -5.62 7.99
N ALA A 10 2.28 -5.33 7.59
CA ALA A 10 2.76 -3.97 7.40
C ALA A 10 2.12 -3.28 6.19
N LEU A 11 1.95 -3.97 5.06
CA LEU A 11 1.20 -3.47 3.90
C LEU A 11 -0.27 -3.21 4.25
N SER A 12 -0.90 -4.10 5.01
CA SER A 12 -2.28 -3.94 5.48
C SER A 12 -2.43 -2.73 6.41
N ARG A 13 -1.44 -2.45 7.26
CA ARG A 13 -1.41 -1.27 8.14
C ARG A 13 -0.89 -0.01 7.46
N ARG A 14 -0.48 -0.07 6.19
CA ARG A 14 0.22 1.02 5.49
C ARG A 14 1.41 1.55 6.30
N ALA A 15 2.06 0.66 7.03
CA ALA A 15 3.20 0.99 7.86
C ALA A 15 4.47 1.05 6.99
N PRO A 16 5.39 1.97 7.26
CA PRO A 16 6.66 2.01 6.58
C PRO A 16 7.42 0.69 6.79
N LEU A 17 7.69 -0.02 5.70
CA LEU A 17 8.41 -1.30 5.69
C LEU A 17 9.91 -1.05 5.87
N THR A 18 10.33 -0.69 7.08
CA THR A 18 11.73 -0.38 7.41
C THR A 18 12.66 -1.58 7.24
N THR A 19 12.14 -2.80 7.34
CA THR A 19 12.89 -4.06 7.18
C THR A 19 12.95 -4.58 5.74
N ALA A 20 12.02 -4.18 4.86
CA ALA A 20 11.94 -4.68 3.48
C ALA A 20 12.52 -3.70 2.44
N SER A 21 13.26 -2.68 2.89
CA SER A 21 13.77 -1.58 2.05
C SER A 21 14.66 -2.02 0.87
N GLY A 22 15.15 -3.26 0.86
CA GLY A 22 15.98 -3.81 -0.22
C GLY A 22 15.21 -4.61 -1.28
N ASP A 23 14.00 -5.11 -0.99
CA ASP A 23 13.29 -6.00 -1.90
C ASP A 23 12.48 -5.20 -2.95
N PRO A 24 12.78 -5.32 -4.25
CA PRO A 24 12.07 -4.60 -5.30
C PRO A 24 10.59 -4.97 -5.37
N ALA A 25 10.21 -6.20 -5.03
CA ALA A 25 8.81 -6.63 -5.01
C ALA A 25 8.05 -5.92 -3.90
N VAL A 26 8.64 -5.78 -2.71
CA VAL A 26 7.99 -5.09 -1.58
C VAL A 26 7.84 -3.59 -1.85
N ARG A 27 8.82 -2.97 -2.51
CA ARG A 27 8.72 -1.57 -2.96
C ARG A 27 7.61 -1.38 -4.00
N LEU A 28 7.49 -2.29 -4.97
CA LEU A 28 6.41 -2.27 -5.96
C LEU A 28 5.05 -2.41 -5.29
N LEU A 29 4.89 -3.37 -4.38
CA LEU A 29 3.65 -3.59 -3.64
C LEU A 29 3.25 -2.37 -2.80
N SER A 30 4.22 -1.71 -2.17
CA SER A 30 3.96 -0.46 -1.42
C SER A 30 3.48 0.66 -2.33
N ALA A 31 4.15 0.88 -3.47
CA ALA A 31 3.77 1.90 -4.43
C ALA A 31 2.37 1.65 -5.03
N LEU A 32 2.01 0.40 -5.29
CA LEU A 32 0.67 0.02 -5.76
C LEU A 32 -0.41 0.29 -4.70
N ALA A 33 -0.12 0.02 -3.42
CA ALA A 33 -1.05 0.32 -2.34
C ALA A 33 -1.33 1.83 -2.21
N ASP A 34 -0.29 2.66 -2.36
CA ASP A 34 -0.41 4.12 -2.36
C ASP A 34 -1.17 4.66 -3.60
N ASP A 35 -0.93 4.10 -4.79
CA ASP A 35 -1.65 4.47 -6.02
C ASP A 35 -3.15 4.19 -5.90
N VAL A 36 -3.53 3.01 -5.39
CA VAL A 36 -4.94 2.64 -5.18
C VAL A 36 -5.60 3.60 -4.18
N ASP A 37 -4.91 3.96 -3.08
CA ASP A 37 -5.45 4.90 -2.09
C ASP A 37 -5.69 6.30 -2.68
N GLN A 38 -4.73 6.81 -3.47
CA GLN A 38 -4.89 8.07 -4.20
C GLN A 38 -6.05 8.01 -5.19
N ARG A 39 -6.19 6.92 -5.94
CA ARG A 39 -7.30 6.76 -6.90
C ARG A 39 -8.64 6.72 -6.19
N CYS A 40 -8.75 6.05 -5.05
CA CYS A 40 -9.95 6.05 -4.23
C CYS A 40 -10.27 7.45 -3.67
N SER A 41 -9.24 8.20 -3.26
CA SER A 41 -9.42 9.58 -2.77
C SER A 41 -9.76 10.58 -3.88
N SER A 42 -9.38 10.31 -5.13
CA SER A 42 -9.59 11.18 -6.29
C SER A 42 -11.01 11.09 -6.86
N VAL A 43 -11.80 10.08 -6.45
CA VAL A 43 -13.24 10.03 -6.76
C VAL A 43 -14.01 10.97 -5.84
N SER A 44 -13.90 12.28 -6.10
CA SER A 44 -14.89 13.25 -5.66
C SER A 44 -16.17 13.01 -6.44
N ILE A 45 -17.12 12.27 -5.85
CA ILE A 45 -18.51 12.26 -6.32
C ILE A 45 -19.04 13.67 -6.11
N THR A 46 -18.99 14.52 -7.13
CA THR A 46 -19.91 15.65 -7.20
C THR A 46 -21.29 15.05 -7.44
N PRO A 47 -22.24 15.11 -6.49
CA PRO A 47 -23.59 14.67 -6.76
C PRO A 47 -24.15 15.56 -7.87
N SER A 48 -24.35 15.01 -9.06
CA SER A 48 -25.10 15.69 -10.11
C SER A 48 -26.55 15.84 -9.63
N THR A 49 -27.00 17.08 -9.47
CA THR A 49 -28.39 17.46 -9.13
C THR A 49 -29.34 17.20 -10.29
#